data_AF-A0A1T4N143-F1
#
_entry.id   AF-A0A1T4N143-F1
#
_cell.length_a   1.000
_cell.length_b   1.000
_cell.length_c   1.000
_cell.angle_alpha   90.00
_cell.angle_beta   90.00
_cell.angle_gamma   90.00
#
_symmetry.space_group_name_H-M   'P 1'
#
loop_
_entity.id
_entity.type
_entity.pdbx_description
1 polymer ?
#
loop_
_entity_poly.entity_id
_entity_poly.type
_entity_poly.pdbx_seq_one_letter_code
_entity_poly.pdbx_strand_id
1 'polypeptide(L)'
;MGEFRRIMARSRSDSPSFLVTPEFDLAASMTDSGPATKKGQGRAPKSAAQKGTARRAALSSKGPDYSIEEERLGRGARLVAGVDEAGRGPLAGPVVAAAVVLDPKRVPTGINDSKKLTAEARTALFAEILAVAHVSFASASAVEIDRYNIRGATLLAMTRALNALPEVPCHVLVDGKDVPRPLASRGTAVVGGDARCLSIAAASIVAKAVRDSMMRRACAVYPGYGFSRHMGYGTAEHLEAIRDLGPCPLHRMTFRPLRIDLLDAAE
;
A
#
# COMPACT_ATOMS: atom_id res chain seq x y z
N MET A 1 23.20 14.08 -19.00
CA MET A 1 23.65 12.67 -19.01
C MET A 1 24.72 12.47 -17.95
N GLY A 2 24.31 12.34 -16.69
CA GLY A 2 25.19 12.13 -15.54
C GLY A 2 24.35 11.85 -14.30
N GLU A 3 24.79 10.85 -13.52
CA GLU A 3 24.26 10.43 -12.19
C GLU A 3 22.95 9.61 -12.11
N PHE A 4 22.92 8.44 -12.76
CA PHE A 4 21.95 7.37 -12.43
C PHE A 4 22.59 6.02 -12.03
N ARG A 5 23.88 6.01 -11.69
CA ARG A 5 24.62 4.79 -11.32
C ARG A 5 25.40 4.98 -10.02
N ARG A 6 24.71 5.03 -8.88
CA ARG A 6 25.34 4.72 -7.59
C ARG A 6 24.36 4.30 -6.49
N ILE A 7 23.44 3.40 -6.80
CA ILE A 7 22.76 2.56 -5.81
C ILE A 7 22.83 1.15 -6.36
N MET A 8 23.75 0.33 -5.87
CA MET A 8 23.88 -1.13 -6.03
C MET A 8 25.37 -1.48 -5.83
N ALA A 9 25.77 -1.85 -4.60
CA ALA A 9 26.82 -2.82 -4.33
C ALA A 9 27.11 -2.93 -2.82
N ARG A 10 26.65 -4.03 -2.21
CA ARG A 10 27.47 -4.99 -1.43
C ARG A 10 26.58 -5.80 -0.49
N SER A 11 26.33 -7.05 -0.87
CA SER A 11 26.28 -8.21 0.03
C SER A 11 26.19 -9.46 -0.82
N ARG A 12 27.27 -10.24 -0.86
CA ARG A 12 27.31 -11.58 -1.48
C ARG A 12 26.80 -12.59 -0.46
N SER A 13 25.73 -13.31 -0.78
CA SER A 13 25.49 -14.69 -0.36
C SER A 13 24.30 -15.26 -1.15
N ASP A 14 24.50 -16.44 -1.73
CA ASP A 14 23.69 -17.05 -2.77
C ASP A 14 22.22 -17.32 -2.41
N SER A 15 21.32 -16.73 -3.19
CA SER A 15 19.99 -17.24 -3.57
C SER A 15 19.46 -16.33 -4.68
N PRO A 16 18.67 -16.82 -5.66
CA PRO A 16 18.26 -16.02 -6.81
C PRO A 16 17.24 -14.95 -6.38
N SER A 17 17.76 -13.81 -5.95
CA SER A 17 17.00 -12.59 -5.74
C SER A 17 16.54 -12.08 -7.10
N PHE A 18 15.25 -12.24 -7.42
CA PHE A 18 14.59 -11.50 -8.48
C PHE A 18 14.58 -10.01 -8.09
N LEU A 19 15.68 -9.31 -8.38
CA LEU A 19 15.72 -7.86 -8.42
C LEU A 19 14.96 -7.41 -9.67
N VAL A 20 13.64 -7.30 -9.54
CA VAL A 20 12.80 -6.63 -10.52
C VAL A 20 13.00 -5.13 -10.34
N THR A 21 13.87 -4.51 -11.15
CA THR A 21 13.85 -3.07 -11.34
C THR A 21 12.55 -2.70 -12.06
N PRO A 22 11.67 -1.86 -11.50
CA PRO A 22 10.54 -1.36 -12.27
C PRO A 22 11.03 -0.24 -13.19
N GLU A 23 11.19 -0.52 -14.47
CA GLU A 23 11.05 0.54 -15.49
C GLU A 23 9.59 0.99 -15.43
N PHE A 24 9.38 2.22 -14.96
CA PHE A 24 8.08 2.86 -14.88
C PHE A 24 7.93 3.71 -16.13
N ASP A 25 7.11 3.26 -17.08
CA ASP A 25 6.86 3.99 -18.32
C ASP A 25 5.82 5.09 -18.04
N LEU A 26 6.27 6.34 -17.89
CA LEU A 26 5.48 7.49 -17.44
C LEU A 26 4.90 8.32 -18.61
N ALA A 27 4.84 7.77 -19.82
CA ALA A 27 4.43 8.51 -21.01
C ALA A 27 3.11 8.01 -21.59
N ALA A 28 1.97 8.54 -21.08
CA ALA A 28 0.75 8.79 -21.87
C ALA A 28 -0.39 9.34 -21.00
N SER A 29 -0.59 10.67 -21.00
CA SER A 29 -1.92 11.31 -21.19
C SER A 29 -1.82 12.82 -20.96
N MET A 30 -1.51 13.56 -22.02
CA MET A 30 -1.78 14.99 -22.12
C MET A 30 -2.29 15.27 -23.53
N THR A 31 -3.61 15.48 -23.67
CA THR A 31 -4.21 16.34 -24.70
C THR A 31 -5.59 16.86 -24.25
N ASP A 32 -5.66 18.19 -24.22
CA ASP A 32 -6.75 19.19 -24.29
C ASP A 32 -8.02 18.75 -25.11
N SER A 33 -9.26 19.24 -25.00
CA SER A 33 -9.89 20.57 -24.73
C SER A 33 -11.44 20.38 -24.62
N GLY A 34 -12.20 21.14 -23.82
CA GLY A 34 -13.04 22.25 -24.30
C GLY A 34 -14.57 22.10 -23.98
N PRO A 35 -15.39 23.17 -23.92
CA PRO A 35 -16.46 23.34 -22.90
C PRO A 35 -17.92 23.45 -23.41
N ALA A 36 -18.93 23.33 -22.52
CA ALA A 36 -20.30 23.83 -22.75
C ALA A 36 -21.11 24.15 -21.46
N THR A 37 -22.09 25.06 -21.60
CA THR A 37 -22.68 25.97 -20.60
C THR A 37 -24.11 25.65 -20.11
N LYS A 38 -24.37 26.05 -18.83
CA LYS A 38 -25.58 26.52 -18.08
C LYS A 38 -27.04 26.42 -18.62
N LYS A 39 -27.96 26.04 -17.72
CA LYS A 39 -29.16 26.76 -17.13
C LYS A 39 -30.17 25.70 -16.61
N GLY A 40 -30.95 25.82 -15.53
CA GLY A 40 -31.21 26.83 -14.49
C GLY A 40 -32.43 26.42 -13.62
N GLN A 41 -32.58 27.09 -12.45
CA GLN A 41 -33.81 27.30 -11.62
C GLN A 41 -34.49 26.06 -10.99
N GLY A 42 -34.92 26.00 -9.71
CA GLY A 42 -35.05 26.94 -8.60
C GLY A 42 -36.36 26.68 -7.83
N ARG A 43 -36.33 26.35 -6.52
CA ARG A 43 -37.28 26.76 -5.46
C ARG A 43 -37.14 25.94 -4.16
N ALA A 44 -37.11 26.64 -3.03
CA ALA A 44 -37.45 26.20 -1.67
C ALA A 44 -38.76 26.95 -1.26
N PRO A 45 -39.34 26.87 -0.03
CA PRO A 45 -38.90 26.18 1.21
C PRO A 45 -40.04 25.51 2.04
N LYS A 46 -39.72 24.87 3.18
CA LYS A 46 -40.19 25.19 4.57
C LYS A 46 -40.03 24.03 5.57
N SER A 47 -39.97 24.44 6.84
CA SER A 47 -39.47 23.84 8.08
C SER A 47 -40.40 22.87 8.83
N ALA A 48 -39.87 22.05 9.76
CA ALA A 48 -40.19 22.10 11.21
C ALA A 48 -39.36 21.10 12.08
N ALA A 49 -38.93 21.61 13.24
CA ALA A 49 -38.56 21.05 14.57
C ALA A 49 -38.25 19.54 14.77
N GLN A 50 -37.10 19.12 15.32
CA GLN A 50 -36.52 19.19 16.69
C GLN A 50 -36.89 18.02 17.65
N LYS A 51 -35.88 17.16 17.97
CA LYS A 51 -35.41 16.71 19.31
C LYS A 51 -34.98 15.23 19.34
N GLY A 52 -33.85 14.93 19.99
CA GLY A 52 -33.57 13.59 20.53
C GLY A 52 -32.13 13.08 20.45
N THR A 53 -31.23 13.66 21.25
CA THR A 53 -30.14 12.97 21.98
C THR A 53 -29.46 11.72 21.38
N ALA A 54 -28.25 11.90 20.85
CA ALA A 54 -27.16 10.92 21.00
C ALA A 54 -25.79 11.61 20.81
N ARG A 55 -25.19 12.06 21.92
CA ARG A 55 -23.76 12.40 21.99
C ARG A 55 -22.96 11.11 21.77
N ARG A 56 -22.42 10.88 20.57
CA ARG A 56 -21.32 9.94 20.32
C ARG A 56 -20.42 10.48 19.21
N ALA A 57 -19.19 10.82 19.61
CA ALA A 57 -18.00 10.99 18.79
C ALA A 57 -18.15 11.72 17.45
N ALA A 58 -18.01 13.05 17.47
CA ALA A 58 -17.50 13.78 16.32
C ALA A 58 -16.02 13.39 16.11
N LEU A 59 -15.79 12.25 15.44
CA LEU A 59 -14.49 11.92 14.87
C LEU A 59 -14.24 12.91 13.72
N SER A 60 -13.27 13.79 13.93
CA SER A 60 -12.82 14.82 13.01
C SER A 60 -12.78 14.31 11.56
N SER A 61 -13.51 14.99 10.68
CA SER A 61 -13.59 14.75 9.24
C SER A 61 -12.40 15.31 8.45
N LYS A 62 -11.23 15.46 9.08
CA LYS A 62 -9.99 15.85 8.41
C LYS A 62 -9.22 14.60 7.99
N GLY A 63 -8.66 14.62 6.78
CA GLY A 63 -7.71 13.60 6.30
C GLY A 63 -6.43 13.55 7.14
N PRO A 64 -5.46 12.69 6.79
CA PRO A 64 -4.22 12.59 7.53
C PRO A 64 -3.49 13.95 7.58
N ASP A 65 -2.84 14.22 8.69
CA ASP A 65 -1.95 15.38 8.86
C ASP A 65 -0.60 14.94 9.44
N TYR A 66 0.32 15.90 9.58
CA TYR A 66 1.71 15.66 10.00
C TYR A 66 1.90 15.71 11.53
N SER A 67 0.81 15.76 12.32
CA SER A 67 0.89 16.01 13.76
C SER A 67 1.59 14.91 14.54
N ILE A 68 1.43 13.65 14.13
CA ILE A 68 2.05 12.50 14.80
C ILE A 68 3.55 12.49 14.54
N GLU A 69 3.96 12.77 13.31
CA GLU A 69 5.36 12.93 12.92
C GLU A 69 6.01 14.07 13.68
N GLU A 70 5.36 15.24 13.72
CA GLU A 70 5.84 16.42 14.44
C GLU A 70 6.00 16.15 15.93
N GLU A 71 5.06 15.43 16.56
CA GLU A 71 5.15 15.00 17.96
C GLU A 71 6.41 14.13 18.20
N ARG A 72 6.78 13.25 17.26
CA ARG A 72 7.99 12.41 17.38
C ARG A 72 9.25 13.22 17.15
N LEU A 73 9.25 14.14 16.18
CA LEU A 73 10.37 15.05 15.92
C LEU A 73 10.64 15.95 17.12
N GLY A 74 9.60 16.52 17.73
CA GLY A 74 9.70 17.35 18.94
C GLY A 74 10.20 16.59 20.18
N ARG A 75 10.10 15.26 20.19
CA ARG A 75 10.67 14.37 21.22
C ARG A 75 12.12 13.94 20.92
N GLY A 76 12.76 14.56 19.94
CA GLY A 76 14.18 14.35 19.59
C GLY A 76 14.43 13.29 18.53
N ALA A 77 13.38 12.76 17.87
CA ALA A 77 13.60 11.95 16.67
C ALA A 77 14.13 12.83 15.54
N ARG A 78 15.21 12.42 14.87
CA ARG A 78 15.71 13.13 13.68
C ARG A 78 14.99 12.71 12.40
N LEU A 79 14.63 11.43 12.32
CA LEU A 79 13.93 10.82 11.19
C LEU A 79 12.77 9.97 11.70
N VAL A 80 11.61 10.17 11.08
CA VAL A 80 10.37 9.43 11.36
C VAL A 80 9.92 8.78 10.06
N ALA A 81 9.78 7.45 10.07
CA ALA A 81 9.26 6.70 8.93
C ALA A 81 7.81 6.28 9.20
N GLY A 82 6.95 6.44 8.20
CA GLY A 82 5.64 5.80 8.14
C GLY A 82 5.73 4.48 7.37
N VAL A 83 4.97 3.48 7.80
CA VAL A 83 4.96 2.13 7.21
C VAL A 83 3.53 1.64 7.07
N ASP A 84 3.22 1.09 5.90
CA ASP A 84 1.93 0.45 5.60
C ASP A 84 2.11 -0.68 4.57
N GLU A 85 1.09 -1.53 4.44
CA GLU A 85 1.05 -2.64 3.51
C GLU A 85 -0.16 -2.63 2.55
N ALA A 86 0.04 -3.29 1.41
CA ALA A 86 -1.03 -3.64 0.48
C ALA A 86 -1.01 -5.14 0.21
N GLY A 87 -2.20 -5.72 0.05
CA GLY A 87 -2.34 -7.09 -0.44
C GLY A 87 -2.51 -8.18 0.61
N ARG A 88 -3.07 -7.88 1.78
CA ARG A 88 -3.32 -8.93 2.78
C ARG A 88 -4.47 -9.87 2.45
N GLY A 89 -5.57 -9.36 1.92
CA GLY A 89 -6.79 -10.14 1.60
C GLY A 89 -6.80 -10.97 0.31
N PRO A 90 -6.06 -10.64 -0.76
CA PRO A 90 -6.06 -11.39 -2.02
C PRO A 90 -5.74 -12.88 -1.88
N LEU A 91 -6.29 -13.69 -2.79
CA LEU A 91 -5.98 -15.12 -2.92
C LEU A 91 -4.65 -15.35 -3.65
N ALA A 92 -4.21 -14.39 -4.45
CA ALA A 92 -2.98 -14.48 -5.23
C ALA A 92 -2.09 -13.23 -5.12
N GLY A 93 -0.80 -13.45 -5.34
CA GLY A 93 0.25 -12.45 -5.36
C GLY A 93 0.83 -12.15 -3.98
N PRO A 94 1.83 -11.25 -3.91
CA PRO A 94 2.52 -10.93 -2.68
C PRO A 94 1.70 -10.00 -1.76
N VAL A 95 2.14 -9.92 -0.51
CA VAL A 95 1.94 -8.73 0.32
C VAL A 95 3.13 -7.80 0.08
N VAL A 96 2.87 -6.51 -0.11
CA VAL A 96 3.90 -5.47 -0.33
C VAL A 96 3.80 -4.49 0.81
N ALA A 97 4.92 -4.15 1.44
CA ALA A 97 5.00 -3.07 2.41
C ALA A 97 5.91 -1.96 1.87
N ALA A 98 5.63 -0.73 2.27
CA ALA A 98 6.48 0.41 1.98
C ALA A 98 6.85 1.14 3.27
N ALA A 99 8.02 1.74 3.29
CA ALA A 99 8.47 2.66 4.34
C ALA A 99 8.82 4.01 3.69
N VAL A 100 8.26 5.09 4.25
CA VAL A 100 8.39 6.44 3.71
C VAL A 100 8.82 7.39 4.82
N VAL A 101 9.90 8.14 4.58
CA VAL A 101 10.31 9.29 5.38
C VAL A 101 10.06 10.54 4.56
N LEU A 102 9.07 11.34 4.98
CA LEU A 102 8.72 12.59 4.32
C LEU A 102 9.67 13.72 4.71
N ASP A 103 9.95 14.62 3.76
CA ASP A 103 10.54 15.92 4.05
C ASP A 103 9.41 16.89 4.45
N PRO A 104 9.38 17.40 5.70
CA PRO A 104 8.30 18.28 6.17
C PRO A 104 8.19 19.58 5.36
N LYS A 105 9.22 19.98 4.61
CA LYS A 105 9.20 21.18 3.77
C LYS A 105 8.68 20.93 2.35
N ARG A 106 8.56 19.67 1.93
CA ARG A 106 8.24 19.27 0.55
C ARG A 106 7.18 18.18 0.47
N VAL A 107 6.25 18.18 1.43
CA VAL A 107 5.17 17.20 1.46
C VAL A 107 4.21 17.41 0.28
N PRO A 108 3.96 16.39 -0.56
CA PRO A 108 2.97 16.46 -1.63
C PRO A 108 1.55 16.77 -1.10
N THR A 109 0.81 17.61 -1.81
CA THR A 109 -0.55 17.98 -1.43
C THR A 109 -1.54 16.90 -1.86
N GLY A 110 -2.53 16.58 -1.02
CA GLY A 110 -3.59 15.62 -1.36
C GLY A 110 -3.29 14.17 -1.00
N ILE A 111 -2.18 13.89 -0.29
CA ILE A 111 -1.96 12.59 0.35
C ILE A 111 -3.15 12.28 1.26
N ASN A 112 -3.71 11.08 1.08
CA ASN A 112 -4.83 10.55 1.84
C ASN A 112 -4.75 9.01 1.83
N ASP A 113 -5.68 8.37 2.54
CA ASP A 113 -5.90 6.91 2.44
C ASP A 113 -5.95 6.50 0.96
N SER A 114 -5.04 5.59 0.58
CA SER A 114 -4.88 5.14 -0.81
C SER A 114 -6.17 4.61 -1.43
N LYS A 115 -7.12 4.09 -0.65
CA LYS A 115 -8.41 3.57 -1.11
C LYS A 115 -9.41 4.67 -1.45
N LYS A 116 -9.21 5.89 -0.91
CA LYS A 116 -10.05 7.06 -1.20
C LYS A 116 -9.59 7.83 -2.43
N LEU A 117 -8.43 7.48 -2.99
CA LEU A 117 -7.86 8.07 -4.19
C LEU A 117 -8.23 7.28 -5.45
N THR A 118 -8.46 7.99 -6.56
CA THR A 118 -8.57 7.36 -7.88
C THR A 118 -7.23 6.75 -8.30
N ALA A 119 -7.23 5.88 -9.31
CA ALA A 119 -6.00 5.26 -9.80
C ALA A 119 -5.03 6.29 -10.37
N GLU A 120 -5.55 7.31 -11.04
CA GLU A 120 -4.80 8.41 -11.65
C GLU A 120 -4.17 9.29 -10.57
N ALA A 121 -4.97 9.73 -9.59
CA ALA A 121 -4.48 10.53 -8.46
C ALA A 121 -3.41 9.78 -7.65
N ARG A 122 -3.61 8.48 -7.42
CA ARG A 122 -2.64 7.63 -6.72
C ARG A 122 -1.33 7.47 -7.52
N THR A 123 -1.41 7.41 -8.84
CA THR A 123 -0.22 7.31 -9.71
C THR A 123 0.57 8.62 -9.73
N ALA A 124 -0.11 9.76 -9.80
CA ALA A 124 0.53 11.07 -9.70
C ALA A 124 1.22 11.26 -8.34
N LEU A 125 0.50 11.01 -7.24
CA LEU A 125 1.06 11.09 -5.89
C LEU A 125 2.21 10.11 -5.67
N PHE A 126 2.14 8.90 -6.22
CA PHE A 126 3.26 7.96 -6.18
C PHE A 126 4.55 8.56 -6.78
N ALA A 127 4.45 9.17 -7.96
CA ALA A 127 5.59 9.81 -8.61
C ALA A 127 6.12 11.01 -7.80
N GLU A 128 5.23 11.85 -7.26
CA GLU A 128 5.61 12.99 -6.43
C GLU A 128 6.31 12.55 -5.13
N ILE A 129 5.77 11.54 -4.44
CA ILE A 129 6.35 10.98 -3.21
C ILE A 129 7.77 10.46 -3.48
N LEU A 130 7.98 9.71 -4.56
CA LEU A 130 9.31 9.22 -4.94
C LEU A 130 10.32 10.33 -5.23
N ALA A 131 9.86 11.49 -5.73
CA ALA A 131 10.73 12.60 -6.07
C ALA A 131 11.22 13.41 -4.84
N VAL A 132 10.47 13.40 -3.74
CA VAL A 132 10.70 14.31 -2.60
C VAL A 132 10.95 13.63 -1.25
N ALA A 133 10.67 12.34 -1.13
CA ALA A 133 10.79 11.58 0.11
C ALA A 133 11.83 10.46 0.00
N HIS A 134 12.33 9.97 1.15
CA HIS A 134 13.05 8.69 1.16
C HIS A 134 12.03 7.56 1.20
N VAL A 135 12.06 6.71 0.18
CA VAL A 135 11.10 5.64 -0.01
C VAL A 135 11.82 4.33 -0.21
N SER A 136 11.29 3.30 0.42
CA SER A 136 11.65 1.91 0.17
C SER A 136 10.40 1.05 0.18
N PHE A 137 10.44 -0.08 -0.50
CA PHE A 137 9.37 -1.06 -0.47
C PHE A 137 9.96 -2.46 -0.59
N ALA A 138 9.23 -3.43 -0.06
CA ALA A 138 9.59 -4.82 -0.15
C ALA A 138 8.33 -5.69 -0.17
N SER A 139 8.48 -6.91 -0.65
CA SER A 139 7.39 -7.88 -0.72
C SER A 139 7.70 -9.15 0.08
N ALA A 140 6.64 -9.85 0.45
CA ALA A 140 6.68 -11.25 0.81
C ALA A 140 5.78 -12.03 -0.16
N SER A 141 6.36 -13.06 -0.77
CA SER A 141 5.71 -13.87 -1.81
C SER A 141 4.55 -14.73 -1.27
N ALA A 142 3.75 -15.31 -2.15
CA ALA A 142 2.70 -16.25 -1.77
C ALA A 142 3.26 -17.45 -0.96
N VAL A 143 4.43 -17.96 -1.36
CA VAL A 143 5.15 -19.03 -0.64
C VAL A 143 5.55 -18.59 0.78
N GLU A 144 6.01 -17.36 0.95
CA GLU A 144 6.35 -16.82 2.27
C GLU A 144 5.09 -16.57 3.11
N ILE A 145 3.98 -16.17 2.49
CA ILE A 145 2.69 -16.04 3.15
C ILE A 145 2.21 -17.39 3.66
N ASP A 146 2.29 -18.43 2.85
CA ASP A 146 1.91 -19.79 3.24
C ASP A 146 2.83 -20.32 4.35
N ARG A 147 4.12 -20.00 4.31
CA ARG A 147 5.11 -20.41 5.33
C ARG A 147 4.95 -19.69 6.67
N TYR A 148 4.76 -18.37 6.65
CA TYR A 148 4.82 -17.52 7.85
C TYR A 148 3.47 -17.02 8.32
N ASN A 149 2.37 -17.47 7.70
CA ASN A 149 1.05 -16.87 7.73
C ASN A 149 1.03 -15.40 7.25
N ILE A 150 -0.17 -14.86 7.00
CA ILE A 150 -0.30 -13.51 6.45
C ILE A 150 0.23 -12.42 7.38
N ARG A 151 0.08 -12.59 8.70
CA ARG A 151 0.61 -11.62 9.68
C ARG A 151 2.14 -11.65 9.68
N GLY A 152 2.74 -12.84 9.75
CA GLY A 152 4.20 -12.99 9.73
C GLY A 152 4.83 -12.48 8.43
N ALA A 153 4.24 -12.81 7.28
CA ALA A 153 4.71 -12.31 5.98
C ALA A 153 4.55 -10.79 5.83
N THR A 154 3.50 -10.20 6.41
CA THR A 154 3.34 -8.72 6.45
C THR A 154 4.48 -8.08 7.26
N LEU A 155 4.75 -8.59 8.47
CA LEU A 155 5.85 -8.07 9.31
C LEU A 155 7.23 -8.28 8.66
N LEU A 156 7.42 -9.38 7.94
CA LEU A 156 8.62 -9.63 7.15
C LEU A 156 8.80 -8.59 6.04
N ALA A 157 7.74 -8.30 5.27
CA ALA A 157 7.78 -7.28 4.23
C ALA A 157 8.07 -5.88 4.80
N MET A 158 7.43 -5.52 5.92
CA MET A 158 7.69 -4.25 6.63
C MET A 158 9.15 -4.13 7.09
N THR A 159 9.69 -5.20 7.67
CA THR A 159 11.09 -5.26 8.11
C THR A 159 12.05 -5.05 6.94
N ARG A 160 11.80 -5.73 5.82
CA ARG A 160 12.60 -5.57 4.59
C ARG A 160 12.53 -4.16 4.03
N ALA A 161 11.35 -3.55 4.00
CA ALA A 161 11.19 -2.16 3.56
C ALA A 161 12.01 -1.22 4.44
N LEU A 162 11.84 -1.28 5.77
CA LEU A 162 12.58 -0.45 6.71
C LEU A 162 14.11 -0.60 6.58
N ASN A 163 14.61 -1.82 6.40
CA ASN A 163 16.05 -2.07 6.23
C ASN A 163 16.61 -1.59 4.89
N ALA A 164 15.75 -1.32 3.90
CA ALA A 164 16.14 -0.80 2.60
C ALA A 164 16.10 0.74 2.53
N LEU A 165 15.71 1.43 3.60
CA LEU A 165 15.85 2.87 3.70
C LEU A 165 17.34 3.27 3.71
N PRO A 166 17.70 4.43 3.12
CA PRO A 166 19.09 4.88 3.05
C PRO A 166 19.67 5.24 4.42
N GLU A 167 18.84 5.64 5.37
CA GLU A 167 19.20 5.90 6.76
C GLU A 167 18.19 5.21 7.68
N VAL A 168 18.69 4.65 8.79
CA VAL A 168 17.84 4.01 9.81
C VAL A 168 17.01 5.08 10.52
N PRO A 169 15.67 5.04 10.46
CA PRO A 169 14.83 6.04 11.13
C PRO A 169 14.97 5.93 12.65
N CYS A 170 14.85 7.05 13.36
CA CYS A 170 14.84 7.03 14.83
C CYS A 170 13.52 6.47 15.37
N HIS A 171 12.42 6.77 14.68
CA HIS A 171 11.09 6.34 15.03
C HIS A 171 10.32 5.82 13.81
N VAL A 172 9.56 4.74 13.99
CA VAL A 172 8.73 4.13 12.96
C VAL A 172 7.28 4.16 13.41
N LEU A 173 6.41 4.70 12.58
CA LEU A 173 4.96 4.71 12.71
C LEU A 173 4.40 3.65 11.76
N VAL A 174 3.71 2.64 12.29
CA VAL A 174 3.23 1.49 11.51
C VAL A 174 1.71 1.48 11.51
N ASP A 175 1.07 1.31 10.35
CA ASP A 175 -0.38 1.12 10.33
C ASP A 175 -0.81 -0.15 11.07
N GLY A 176 -1.95 -0.07 11.74
CA GLY A 176 -2.56 -1.19 12.43
C GLY A 176 -2.11 -1.34 13.88
N LYS A 177 -1.87 -2.58 14.31
CA LYS A 177 -1.69 -2.95 15.73
C LYS A 177 -0.31 -3.51 16.07
N ASP A 178 0.41 -3.96 15.04
CA ASP A 178 1.66 -4.67 15.21
C ASP A 178 2.82 -3.78 14.77
N VAL A 179 3.94 -3.89 15.47
CA VAL A 179 5.23 -3.30 15.07
C VAL A 179 6.16 -4.47 14.75
N PRO A 180 6.86 -4.48 13.60
CA PRO A 180 7.80 -5.54 13.26
C PRO A 180 8.92 -5.62 14.31
N ARG A 181 9.36 -6.85 14.61
CA ARG A 181 10.46 -7.12 15.54
C ARG A 181 11.38 -8.21 14.98
N PRO A 182 12.70 -8.13 15.22
CA PRO A 182 13.42 -7.03 15.88
C PRO A 182 13.45 -5.75 15.02
N LEU A 183 13.58 -4.59 15.66
CA LEU A 183 13.67 -3.29 15.00
C LEU A 183 14.74 -2.44 15.70
N ALA A 184 15.65 -1.85 14.92
CA ALA A 184 16.70 -0.95 15.44
C ALA A 184 16.13 0.39 15.93
N SER A 185 14.98 0.79 15.37
CA SER A 185 14.24 2.01 15.68
C SER A 185 13.24 1.81 16.82
N ARG A 186 12.82 2.92 17.45
CA ARG A 186 11.58 2.92 18.24
C ARG A 186 10.40 2.74 17.30
N GLY A 187 9.40 1.95 17.70
CA GLY A 187 8.22 1.69 16.89
C GLY A 187 6.93 2.02 17.61
N THR A 188 5.94 2.53 16.88
CA THR A 188 4.59 2.79 17.38
C THR A 188 3.57 2.33 16.35
N ALA A 189 2.68 1.44 16.76
CA ALA A 189 1.53 1.07 15.94
C ALA A 189 0.45 2.17 16.04
N VAL A 190 -0.11 2.54 14.90
CA VAL A 190 -1.15 3.56 14.77
C VAL A 190 -2.35 2.92 14.09
N VAL A 191 -3.40 2.64 14.86
CA VAL A 191 -4.65 2.07 14.31
C VAL A 191 -5.31 3.11 13.39
N GLY A 192 -5.56 2.72 12.14
CA GLY A 192 -6.08 3.61 11.10
C GLY A 192 -5.11 4.73 10.79
N GLY A 193 -3.82 4.39 10.72
CA GLY A 193 -2.72 5.33 10.51
C GLY A 193 -2.77 5.98 9.14
N ASP A 194 -3.24 5.29 8.11
CA ASP A 194 -3.45 5.83 6.76
C ASP A 194 -4.41 7.03 6.72
N ALA A 195 -5.37 7.09 7.64
CA ALA A 195 -6.30 8.20 7.77
C ALA A 195 -5.84 9.31 8.74
N ARG A 196 -4.73 9.11 9.45
CA ARG A 196 -4.32 9.96 10.60
C ARG A 196 -2.88 10.47 10.54
N CYS A 197 -2.01 9.80 9.81
CA CYS A 197 -0.58 10.00 9.79
C CYS A 197 -0.11 10.07 8.34
N LEU A 198 0.50 11.20 7.97
CA LEU A 198 0.77 11.51 6.58
C LEU A 198 1.84 10.61 5.95
N SER A 199 2.85 10.23 6.72
CA SER A 199 3.90 9.29 6.33
C SER A 199 3.38 7.87 6.16
N ILE A 200 2.44 7.43 7.01
CA ILE A 200 1.74 6.15 6.84
C ILE A 200 0.85 6.21 5.58
N ALA A 201 0.10 7.29 5.40
CA ALA A 201 -0.73 7.49 4.20
C ALA A 201 0.11 7.46 2.91
N ALA A 202 1.29 8.11 2.91
CA ALA A 202 2.24 8.05 1.82
C ALA A 202 2.76 6.62 1.58
N ALA A 203 3.08 5.88 2.63
CA ALA A 203 3.46 4.46 2.52
C ALA A 203 2.32 3.60 1.93
N SER A 204 1.06 3.86 2.30
CA SER A 204 -0.11 3.16 1.75
C SER A 204 -0.21 3.32 0.23
N ILE A 205 0.03 4.54 -0.26
CA ILE A 205 0.03 4.89 -1.68
C ILE A 205 1.13 4.11 -2.42
N VAL A 206 2.35 4.14 -1.89
CA VAL A 206 3.50 3.43 -2.46
C VAL A 206 3.26 1.92 -2.50
N ALA A 207 2.86 1.33 -1.37
CA ALA A 207 2.61 -0.11 -1.28
C ALA A 207 1.51 -0.55 -2.27
N LYS A 208 0.43 0.21 -2.37
CA LYS A 208 -0.69 -0.06 -3.29
C LYS A 208 -0.26 0.07 -4.76
N ALA A 209 0.41 1.15 -5.14
CA ALA A 209 0.85 1.38 -6.52
C ALA A 209 1.83 0.30 -6.99
N VAL A 210 2.81 -0.04 -6.14
CA VAL A 210 3.79 -1.10 -6.43
C VAL A 210 3.09 -2.46 -6.56
N ARG A 211 2.20 -2.81 -5.63
CA ARG A 211 1.49 -4.10 -5.68
C ARG A 211 0.62 -4.21 -6.93
N ASP A 212 -0.16 -3.19 -7.25
CA ASP A 212 -1.05 -3.23 -8.42
C ASP A 212 -0.24 -3.33 -9.71
N SER A 213 0.94 -2.69 -9.79
CA SER A 213 1.89 -2.88 -10.89
C SER A 213 2.41 -4.33 -10.99
N MET A 214 2.78 -4.94 -9.85
CA MET A 214 3.17 -6.35 -9.81
C MET A 214 2.06 -7.28 -10.32
N MET A 215 0.81 -7.05 -9.93
CA MET A 215 -0.32 -7.87 -10.38
C MET A 215 -0.67 -7.68 -11.85
N ARG A 216 -0.54 -6.45 -12.38
CA ARG A 216 -0.68 -6.20 -13.82
C ARG A 216 0.37 -6.95 -14.64
N ARG A 217 1.62 -6.95 -14.19
CA ARG A 217 2.70 -7.74 -14.84
C ARG A 217 2.44 -9.25 -14.71
N ALA A 218 1.99 -9.71 -13.54
CA ALA A 218 1.62 -11.11 -13.34
C ALA A 218 0.52 -11.56 -14.31
N CYS A 219 -0.42 -10.69 -14.67
CA CYS A 219 -1.48 -11.00 -15.64
C CYS A 219 -0.93 -11.34 -17.03
N ALA A 220 0.20 -10.76 -17.44
CA ALA A 220 0.85 -11.08 -18.71
C ALA A 220 1.57 -12.44 -18.66
N VAL A 221 2.11 -12.82 -17.49
CA VAL A 221 2.82 -14.09 -17.28
C VAL A 221 1.84 -15.25 -17.08
N TYR A 222 0.71 -15.00 -16.42
CA TYR A 222 -0.34 -15.98 -16.14
C TYR A 222 -1.64 -15.52 -16.80
N PRO A 223 -1.76 -15.68 -18.14
CA PRO A 223 -2.97 -15.32 -18.86
C PRO A 223 -4.16 -16.17 -18.39
N GLY A 224 -5.37 -15.63 -18.54
CA GLY A 224 -6.62 -16.31 -18.13
C GLY A 224 -7.08 -16.01 -16.70
N TYR A 225 -6.16 -15.71 -15.77
CA TYR A 225 -6.51 -15.47 -14.37
C TYR A 225 -7.12 -14.09 -14.08
N GLY A 226 -7.06 -13.12 -15.00
CA GLY A 226 -7.66 -11.79 -14.80
C GLY A 226 -6.94 -10.86 -13.80
N PHE A 227 -5.70 -11.16 -13.39
CA PHE A 227 -5.00 -10.44 -12.32
C PHE A 227 -4.92 -8.91 -12.48
N SER A 228 -4.91 -8.39 -13.71
CA SER A 228 -4.91 -6.95 -13.99
C SER A 228 -6.24 -6.25 -13.68
N ARG A 229 -7.33 -6.98 -13.45
CA ARG A 229 -8.65 -6.44 -13.11
C ARG A 229 -8.89 -6.47 -11.60
N HIS A 230 -8.79 -7.65 -11.00
CA HIS A 230 -9.11 -7.86 -9.59
C HIS A 230 -7.89 -7.95 -8.68
N MET A 231 -6.66 -7.75 -9.18
CA MET A 231 -5.43 -7.70 -8.37
C MET A 231 -5.23 -8.93 -7.46
N GLY A 232 -5.72 -10.09 -7.88
CA GLY A 232 -5.67 -11.34 -7.12
C GLY A 232 -6.72 -11.50 -6.01
N TYR A 233 -7.64 -10.54 -5.82
CA TYR A 233 -8.79 -10.71 -4.92
C TYR A 233 -9.72 -11.83 -5.43
N GLY A 234 -10.37 -12.55 -4.52
CA GLY A 234 -11.26 -13.68 -4.85
C GLY A 234 -12.62 -13.23 -5.37
N THR A 235 -12.64 -12.55 -6.52
CA THR A 235 -13.87 -12.24 -7.26
C THR A 235 -14.44 -13.51 -7.90
N ALA A 236 -15.71 -13.48 -8.31
CA ALA A 236 -16.33 -14.61 -9.03
C ALA A 236 -15.49 -15.03 -10.25
N GLU A 237 -15.06 -14.04 -11.04
CA GLU A 237 -14.14 -14.22 -12.17
C GLU A 237 -12.84 -14.94 -11.79
N HIS A 238 -12.22 -14.55 -10.68
CA HIS A 238 -10.96 -15.16 -10.26
C HIS A 238 -11.15 -16.61 -9.79
N LEU A 239 -12.25 -16.88 -9.08
CA LEU A 239 -12.59 -18.22 -8.62
C LEU A 239 -12.94 -19.16 -9.78
N GLU A 240 -13.62 -18.66 -10.80
CA GLU A 240 -13.88 -19.38 -12.04
C GLU A 240 -12.56 -19.72 -12.76
N ALA A 241 -11.67 -18.75 -12.93
CA ALA A 241 -10.36 -18.99 -13.54
C ALA A 241 -9.53 -20.03 -12.75
N ILE A 242 -9.58 -20.01 -11.42
CA ILE A 242 -8.92 -21.02 -10.57
C ILE A 242 -9.55 -22.41 -10.79
N ARG A 243 -10.87 -22.50 -10.96
CA ARG A 243 -11.56 -23.77 -11.23
C ARG A 243 -11.14 -24.36 -12.57
N ASP A 244 -11.06 -23.52 -13.59
CA ASP A 244 -10.82 -23.97 -14.97
C ASP A 244 -9.34 -24.22 -15.26
N LEU A 245 -8.44 -23.41 -14.69
CA LEU A 245 -6.99 -23.46 -14.95
C LEU A 245 -6.19 -24.15 -13.84
N GLY A 246 -6.82 -24.41 -12.69
CA GLY A 246 -6.13 -24.76 -11.45
C GLY A 246 -5.45 -23.55 -10.79
N PRO A 247 -4.81 -23.73 -9.62
CA PRO A 247 -4.00 -22.69 -9.00
C PRO A 247 -2.61 -22.59 -9.65
N CYS A 248 -2.17 -21.37 -9.99
CA CYS A 248 -0.79 -21.05 -10.37
C CYS A 248 0.13 -20.73 -9.16
N PRO A 249 1.47 -20.63 -9.35
CA PRO A 249 2.44 -20.35 -8.27
C PRO A 249 2.25 -19.06 -7.47
N LEU A 250 1.41 -18.12 -7.93
CA LEU A 250 1.09 -16.90 -7.20
C LEU A 250 -0.03 -17.10 -6.17
N HIS A 251 -0.76 -18.21 -6.21
CA HIS A 251 -1.84 -18.49 -5.28
C HIS A 251 -1.32 -18.84 -3.89
N ARG A 252 -2.05 -18.38 -2.87
CA ARG A 252 -1.77 -18.61 -1.46
C ARG A 252 -2.55 -19.85 -1.04
N MET A 253 -1.88 -20.99 -1.02
CA MET A 253 -2.53 -22.29 -0.86
C MET A 253 -3.09 -22.50 0.55
N THR A 254 -2.68 -21.66 1.52
CA THR A 254 -3.23 -21.68 2.88
C THR A 254 -4.51 -20.86 3.07
N PHE A 255 -4.93 -20.09 2.05
CA PHE A 255 -6.15 -19.26 2.13
C PHE A 255 -7.36 -20.06 1.65
N ARG A 256 -8.51 -19.91 2.32
CA ARG A 256 -9.78 -20.39 1.73
C ARG A 256 -10.12 -19.56 0.49
N PRO A 257 -10.65 -20.17 -0.60
CA PRO A 257 -11.09 -21.57 -0.70
C PRO A 257 -10.02 -22.56 -1.19
N LEU A 258 -8.79 -22.12 -1.43
CA LEU A 258 -7.70 -22.97 -1.94
C LEU A 258 -7.14 -23.96 -0.91
N ARG A 259 -7.30 -23.64 0.37
CA ARG A 259 -6.88 -24.49 1.47
C ARG A 259 -7.64 -25.80 1.44
N ILE A 260 -6.93 -26.88 1.14
CA ILE A 260 -7.41 -28.25 1.30
C ILE A 260 -7.29 -28.59 2.78
N ASP A 261 -8.42 -28.74 3.46
CA ASP A 261 -8.45 -29.27 4.82
C ASP A 261 -8.20 -30.79 4.71
N LEU A 262 -7.30 -31.36 5.53
CA LEU A 262 -6.94 -32.79 5.46
C LEU A 262 -8.12 -33.76 5.68
N LEU A 263 -9.28 -33.25 6.13
CA LEU A 263 -10.52 -34.00 6.28
C LEU A 263 -11.30 -34.14 4.96
N ASP A 264 -11.13 -33.22 4.02
CA ASP A 264 -11.87 -33.19 2.74
C ASP A 264 -11.21 -34.06 1.65
N ALA A 265 -10.03 -34.64 1.94
CA ALA A 265 -9.28 -35.51 1.02
C ALA A 265 -9.55 -37.01 1.26
N ALA A 266 -10.51 -37.35 2.12
CA ALA A 266 -10.85 -38.71 2.53
C ALA A 266 -12.27 -39.16 2.13
N GLU A 267 -13.00 -38.37 1.33
CA GLU A 267 -14.24 -38.77 0.65
C GLU A 267 -13.99 -38.92 -0.86
#